data_AF-A0A1I1YYE7-F1
#
_entry.id   AF-A0A1I1YYE7-F1
#
_cell.length_a   1.000
_cell.length_b   1.000
_cell.length_c   1.000
_cell.angle_alpha   90.00
_cell.angle_beta   90.00
_cell.angle_gamma   90.00
#
_symmetry.space_group_name_H-M   'P 1'
#
loop_
_entity.id
_entity.type
_entity.pdbx_description
1 polymer ?
#
loop_
_entity_poly.entity_id
_entity_poly.type
_entity_poly.pdbx_seq_one_letter_code
_entity_poly.pdbx_strand_id
1 'polypeptide(L)'
;MHIDYSAQSDTAARLHGNPAYAALVEQHDDVDRRIVRIENGLERPDGLSLAALKLRRSGLREDLARQQRKARGECCNCGNHCDG
;
A
#
# COMPACT_ATOMS: atom_id res chain seq x y z
N MET A 1 -4.47 -26.23 11.58
CA MET A 1 -3.85 -25.17 10.76
C MET A 1 -3.04 -24.29 11.71
N HIS A 2 -1.74 -24.54 11.84
CA HIS A 2 -0.84 -23.69 12.63
C HIS A 2 -0.48 -22.50 11.74
N ILE A 3 -0.91 -21.30 12.12
CA ILE A 3 -0.43 -20.08 11.45
C ILE A 3 0.90 -19.73 12.10
N ASP A 4 1.98 -19.80 11.32
CA ASP A 4 3.32 -19.38 11.73
C ASP A 4 3.35 -17.88 12.02
N TYR A 5 3.03 -17.51 13.26
CA TYR A 5 3.07 -16.13 13.76
C TYR A 5 4.47 -15.52 13.66
N SER A 6 5.52 -16.34 13.79
CA SER A 6 6.93 -15.95 13.67
C SER A 6 7.31 -15.50 12.26
N ALA A 7 6.82 -16.18 11.23
CA ALA A 7 7.09 -15.78 9.84
C ALA A 7 6.37 -14.46 9.48
N GLN A 8 5.17 -14.23 9.99
CA GLN A 8 4.45 -12.96 9.80
C GLN A 8 5.16 -11.79 10.48
N SER A 9 5.70 -11.98 11.68
CA SER A 9 6.40 -10.94 12.43
C SER A 9 7.73 -10.54 11.76
N ASP A 10 8.50 -11.48 11.22
CA ASP A 10 9.69 -11.20 10.42
C ASP A 10 9.38 -10.41 9.13
N THR A 11 8.30 -10.75 8.44
CA THR A 11 7.90 -10.04 7.21
C THR A 11 7.43 -8.62 7.51
N ALA A 12 6.68 -8.42 8.60
CA ALA A 12 6.23 -7.10 9.05
C ALA A 12 7.41 -6.21 9.48
N ALA A 13 8.42 -6.79 10.14
CA ALA A 13 9.65 -6.08 10.51
C ALA A 13 10.47 -5.65 9.28
N ARG A 14 10.62 -6.53 8.29
CA ARG A 14 11.28 -6.22 7.01
C ARG A 14 10.57 -5.11 6.23
N LEU A 15 9.23 -5.07 6.27
CA LEU A 15 8.44 -4.02 5.63
C LEU A 15 8.54 -2.68 6.36
N HIS A 16 8.47 -2.68 7.69
CA HIS A 16 8.65 -1.45 8.48
C HIS A 16 10.04 -0.84 8.34
N GLY A 17 11.07 -1.67 8.12
CA GLY A 17 12.43 -1.20 7.83
C GLY A 17 12.62 -0.66 6.40
N ASN A 18 11.65 -0.83 5.50
CA ASN A 18 11.76 -0.39 4.11
C ASN A 18 11.19 1.04 3.97
N PRO A 19 12.02 2.06 3.72
CA PRO A 19 11.55 3.45 3.61
C PRO A 19 10.58 3.65 2.43
N ALA A 20 10.71 2.87 1.36
CA ALA A 20 9.77 2.92 0.24
C ALA A 20 8.39 2.38 0.62
N TYR A 21 8.32 1.36 1.49
CA TYR A 21 7.05 0.86 2.02
C TYR A 21 6.40 1.89 2.95
N ALA A 22 7.17 2.47 3.87
CA ALA A 22 6.68 3.52 4.77
C ALA A 22 6.09 4.71 3.98
N ALA A 23 6.80 5.19 2.96
CA ALA A 23 6.33 6.28 2.10
C ALA A 23 5.06 5.92 1.32
N LEU A 24 4.87 4.65 0.92
CA LEU A 24 3.63 4.19 0.27
C LEU A 24 2.46 4.15 1.25
N VAL A 25 2.68 3.73 2.49
CA VAL A 25 1.67 3.74 3.55
C VAL A 25 1.23 5.16 3.86
N GLU A 26 2.18 6.08 4.05
CA GLU A 26 1.87 7.49 4.31
C GLU A 26 1.04 8.11 3.17
N GLN A 27 1.44 7.87 1.92
CA GLN A 27 0.68 8.34 0.76
C GLN A 27 -0.72 7.73 0.67
N HIS A 28 -0.86 6.45 1.01
CA HIS A 28 -2.15 5.78 1.04
C HIS A 28 -3.07 6.43 2.07
N ASP A 29 -2.57 6.64 3.29
CA ASP A 29 -3.33 7.22 4.39
C ASP A 29 -3.71 8.68 4.12
N ASP A 30 -2.83 9.46 3.48
CA ASP A 30 -3.14 10.83 3.07
C ASP A 30 -4.26 10.88 2.02
N VAL A 31 -4.23 9.97 1.04
CA VAL A 31 -5.30 9.85 0.04
C VAL A 31 -6.60 9.41 0.69
N ASP A 32 -6.56 8.43 1.60
CA ASP A 32 -7.76 7.94 2.30
C ASP A 32 -8.37 9.03 3.20
N ARG A 33 -7.55 9.73 3.98
CA ARG A 33 -8.00 10.88 4.78
C ARG A 33 -8.65 11.94 3.90
N ARG A 34 -8.09 12.22 2.73
CA ARG A 34 -8.66 13.19 1.78
C ARG A 34 -9.99 12.72 1.19
N ILE A 35 -10.09 11.44 0.81
CA ILE A 35 -11.34 10.82 0.33
C ILE A 35 -12.44 10.99 1.39
N VAL A 36 -12.16 10.62 2.65
CA VAL A 36 -13.12 10.72 3.76
C VAL A 36 -13.57 12.17 3.95
N ARG A 37 -12.65 13.16 3.90
CA ARG A 37 -13.04 14.58 4.00
C ARG A 37 -13.96 15.01 2.87
N ILE A 38 -13.66 14.63 1.63
CA ILE A 38 -14.49 14.98 0.47
C ILE A 38 -15.86 14.30 0.54
N GLU A 39 -15.91 13.03 0.92
CA GLU A 39 -17.16 12.26 1.06
C GLU A 39 -18.06 12.81 2.17
N ASN A 40 -17.48 13.33 3.25
CA ASN A 40 -18.22 14.01 4.31
C ASN A 40 -18.56 15.48 3.97
N GLY A 41 -18.19 15.98 2.78
CA GLY A 41 -18.43 17.37 2.39
C GLY A 41 -17.56 18.40 3.13
N LEU A 42 -16.52 17.96 3.83
CA LEU A 42 -15.57 18.81 4.56
C LEU A 42 -14.52 19.45 3.64
N GLU A 43 -14.33 18.89 2.44
CA GLU A 43 -13.39 19.37 1.43
C GLU A 43 -14.03 19.31 0.04
N ARG A 44 -13.84 20.34 -0.79
CA ARG A 44 -14.22 20.30 -2.20
C ARG A 44 -13.09 19.67 -3.02
N PRO A 45 -13.39 18.80 -4.00
CA PRO A 45 -12.40 18.22 -4.88
C PRO A 45 -11.88 19.29 -5.86
N ASP A 46 -11.00 20.15 -5.39
CA ASP A 46 -10.31 21.13 -6.23
C ASP A 46 -9.13 20.43 -6.92
N GLY A 47 -9.23 20.28 -8.24
CA GLY A 47 -8.22 19.69 -9.12
C GLY A 47 -8.34 18.19 -9.37
N LEU A 48 -8.43 17.37 -8.31
CA LEU A 48 -8.57 15.91 -8.43
C LEU A 48 -9.96 15.47 -8.01
N SER A 49 -10.71 14.86 -8.93
CA SER A 49 -12.03 14.32 -8.62
C SER A 49 -11.96 13.20 -7.58
N LEU A 50 -13.04 13.01 -6.82
CA LEU A 50 -13.16 11.89 -5.88
C LEU A 50 -12.90 10.53 -6.55
N ALA A 51 -13.32 10.38 -7.81
CA ALA A 51 -13.07 9.17 -8.59
C ALA A 51 -11.57 8.95 -8.84
N ALA A 52 -10.82 10.01 -9.18
CA ALA A 52 -9.37 9.94 -9.38
C ALA A 52 -8.64 9.62 -8.07
N LEU A 53 -9.08 10.15 -6.93
CA LEU A 53 -8.53 9.82 -5.62
C LEU A 53 -8.75 8.34 -5.27
N LYS A 54 -9.95 7.80 -5.51
CA LYS A 54 -10.27 6.38 -5.29
C LYS A 54 -9.42 5.47 -6.17
N LEU A 55 -9.17 5.86 -7.43
CA LEU A 55 -8.26 5.15 -8.32
C LEU A 55 -6.81 5.19 -7.83
N ARG A 56 -6.35 6.35 -7.35
CA ARG A 56 -5.01 6.47 -6.76
C ARG A 56 -4.87 5.59 -5.51
N ARG A 57 -5.89 5.54 -4.66
CA ARG A 57 -5.94 4.65 -3.50
C ARG A 57 -5.82 3.17 -3.90
N SER A 58 -6.57 2.72 -4.91
CA SER A 58 -6.47 1.33 -5.35
C SER A 58 -5.08 1.00 -5.89
N GLY A 59 -4.46 1.91 -6.66
CA GLY A 59 -3.07 1.76 -7.10
C GLY A 59 -2.09 1.64 -5.93
N LEU A 60 -2.17 2.55 -4.95
CA LEU A 60 -1.32 2.50 -3.74
C LEU A 60 -1.51 1.19 -2.96
N ARG A 61 -2.75 0.69 -2.86
CA ARG A 61 -3.03 -0.61 -2.21
C ARG A 61 -2.38 -1.78 -2.95
N GLU A 62 -2.40 -1.76 -4.28
CA GLU A 62 -1.72 -2.76 -5.10
C GLU A 62 -0.20 -2.69 -4.94
N ASP A 63 0.36 -1.48 -4.85
CA ASP A 63 1.78 -1.24 -4.61
C ASP A 63 2.21 -1.79 -3.25
N LEU A 64 1.42 -1.53 -2.19
CA LEU A 64 1.63 -2.09 -0.86
C LEU A 64 1.57 -3.62 -0.86
N ALA A 65 0.59 -4.20 -1.57
CA ALA A 65 0.48 -5.65 -1.71
C ALA A 65 1.68 -6.26 -2.48
N ARG A 66 2.25 -5.54 -3.46
CA ARG A 66 3.49 -5.96 -4.13
C ARG A 66 4.67 -5.94 -3.18
N GLN A 67 4.83 -4.90 -2.37
CA GLN A 67 5.89 -4.85 -1.35
C GLN A 67 5.75 -5.96 -0.32
N GLN A 68 4.52 -6.25 0.14
CA GLN A 68 4.25 -7.34 1.07
C GLN A 68 4.62 -8.71 0.50
N ARG A 69 4.25 -8.99 -0.76
CA ARG A 69 4.66 -10.22 -1.45
C ARG A 69 6.17 -10.32 -1.60
N LYS A 70 6.83 -9.22 -2.00
CA LYS A 70 8.30 -9.13 -2.07
C LYS A 70 8.96 -9.44 -0.73
N ALA A 71 8.46 -8.88 0.38
CA ALA A 71 9.01 -9.11 1.71
C ALA A 71 8.78 -10.54 2.22
N ARG A 72 7.75 -11.22 1.73
CA ARG A 72 7.46 -12.64 1.97
C ARG A 72 8.30 -13.60 1.11
N GLY A 73 9.08 -13.08 0.16
CA GLY A 73 9.78 -13.89 -0.83
C GLY A 73 8.83 -14.51 -1.87
N GLU A 74 7.57 -14.07 -1.93
CA GLU A 74 6.62 -14.50 -2.94
C GLU A 74 6.92 -13.72 -4.23
N CYS A 75 7.47 -14.43 -5.23
CA CYS A 75 7.75 -13.88 -6.55
C CYS A 75 6.46 -13.26 -7.11
N CYS A 76 6.50 -11.98 -7.48
CA CYS A 76 5.32 -11.21 -7.83
C CYS A 76 4.70 -11.56 -9.20
N ASN A 77 5.24 -12.57 -9.91
CA ASN A 77 4.88 -12.99 -11.27
C ASN A 77 4.62 -11.82 -12.24
N CYS A 78 5.34 -10.71 -12.03
CA CYS A 78 5.17 -9.46 -12.76
C CYS A 78 6.07 -9.38 -14.00
N GLY A 79 6.63 -10.51 -14.46
CA GLY A 79 7.45 -10.61 -15.68
C GLY A 79 8.84 -9.96 -15.58
N ASN A 80 9.11 -9.14 -14.57
CA ASN A 80 10.45 -8.63 -14.29
C ASN A 80 11.20 -9.57 -13.34
N HIS A 81 12.40 -9.96 -13.75
CA HIS A 81 13.40 -10.72 -12.99
C HIS A 81 13.43 -10.24 -11.54
N CYS A 82 12.88 -11.04 -10.63
CA CYS A 82 13.05 -10.85 -9.19
C CYS A 82 14.33 -11.58 -8.76
N ASP A 83 15.45 -11.29 -9.42
CA ASP A 83 16.77 -11.79 -9.07
C ASP A 83 17.58 -10.68 -8.41
N GLY A 84 18.09 -10.95 -7.21
CA GLY A 84 19.09 -10.15 -6.49
C GLY A 84 18.55 -9.39 -5.28
#